data_AF-A0A3D3K4E6-F1
#
_entry.id   AF-A0A3D3K4E6-F1
#
_cell.length_a   1.000
_cell.length_b   1.000
_cell.length_c   1.000
_cell.angle_alpha   90.00
_cell.angle_beta   90.00
_cell.angle_gamma   90.00
#
_symmetry.space_group_name_H-M   'P 1'
#
loop_
_entity.id
_entity.type
_entity.pdbx_description
1 polymer ?
#
loop_
_entity_poly.entity_id
_entity_poly.type
_entity_poly.pdbx_seq_one_letter_code
_entity_poly.pdbx_strand_id
1 'polypeptide(L)'
;MTLPESFVARVMRDLGAAEGGALCAALDTPPAVSLRLHPRRSSGRLPRVAEGAAQVPWCAEGRYLDVRPSFTLDPAFHAGAYYVQEASSQFVGRLAGDLAGCRVLDLCAAPGGKTTLYASAVGPDGLVVANEIDRRRVQVLADNVRRWGTGNVVVTCAEPRTVCDLEAWFDVVAVDAPCSGEGMFRKDDAARAEWSEGNVRLCAARQDEILREAWRALRPGGRLLYSTCTF
;
A
#
# COMPACT_ATOMS: atom_id res chain seq x y z
N MET A 1 -18.24 14.35 9.52
CA MET A 1 -19.16 13.31 10.05
C MET A 1 -18.54 12.67 11.28
N THR A 2 -19.33 12.14 12.22
CA THR A 2 -18.81 11.46 13.42
C THR A 2 -18.30 10.04 13.09
N LEU A 3 -17.40 9.52 13.92
CA LEU A 3 -16.97 8.11 13.84
C LEU A 3 -18.14 7.17 14.16
N PRO A 4 -18.19 5.95 13.59
CA PRO A 4 -19.23 4.98 13.92
C PRO A 4 -19.26 4.65 15.42
N GLU A 5 -20.43 4.65 16.05
CA GLU A 5 -20.56 4.43 17.49
C GLU A 5 -20.01 3.06 17.94
N SER A 6 -20.28 2.01 17.18
CA SER A 6 -19.75 0.67 17.46
C SER A 6 -18.24 0.59 17.27
N PHE A 7 -17.65 1.37 16.37
CA PHE A 7 -16.19 1.50 16.26
C PHE A 7 -15.61 2.13 17.54
N VAL A 8 -16.17 3.25 17.98
CA VAL A 8 -15.72 3.96 19.19
C VAL A 8 -15.88 3.05 20.42
N ALA A 9 -17.02 2.38 20.56
CA ALA A 9 -17.25 1.46 21.67
C ALA A 9 -16.24 0.31 21.68
N ARG A 10 -15.93 -0.29 20.52
CA ARG A 10 -14.90 -1.33 20.38
C ARG A 10 -13.52 -0.81 20.78
N VAL A 11 -13.09 0.33 20.23
CA VAL A 11 -11.79 0.94 20.52
C VAL A 11 -11.64 1.28 22.00
N MET A 12 -12.65 1.88 22.62
CA MET A 12 -12.63 2.25 24.04
C MET A 12 -12.61 1.02 24.96
N ARG A 13 -13.25 -0.08 24.55
CA ARG A 13 -13.19 -1.35 25.27
C ARG A 13 -11.82 -2.00 25.16
N ASP A 14 -11.22 -2.01 23.96
CA ASP A 14 -10.01 -2.79 23.67
C ASP A 14 -8.72 -2.04 24.09
N LEU A 15 -8.69 -0.70 23.96
CA LEU A 15 -7.54 0.15 24.30
C LEU A 15 -7.74 0.98 25.58
N GLY A 16 -8.93 0.96 26.17
CA GLY A 16 -9.26 1.78 27.33
C GLY A 16 -9.44 3.27 27.01
N ALA A 17 -9.75 4.06 28.03
CA ALA A 17 -10.16 5.45 27.86
C ALA A 17 -9.05 6.39 27.36
N ALA A 18 -7.80 6.16 27.80
CA ALA A 18 -6.68 7.02 27.44
C ALA A 18 -6.22 6.80 26.00
N GLU A 19 -5.80 5.58 25.65
CA GLU A 19 -5.30 5.26 24.31
C GLU A 19 -6.42 5.22 23.27
N GLY A 20 -7.59 4.66 23.61
CA GLY A 20 -8.75 4.66 22.74
C GLY A 20 -9.26 6.07 22.44
N GLY A 21 -9.33 6.94 23.46
CA GLY A 21 -9.69 8.34 23.29
C GLY A 21 -8.70 9.09 22.40
N ALA A 22 -7.40 8.84 22.57
CA ALA A 22 -6.36 9.43 21.73
C ALA A 22 -6.45 8.97 20.27
N LEU A 23 -6.74 7.70 20.00
CA LEU A 23 -6.94 7.18 18.65
C LEU A 23 -8.15 7.83 17.97
N CYS A 24 -9.30 7.88 18.65
CA CYS A 24 -10.50 8.52 18.12
C CYS A 24 -10.24 10.00 17.80
N ALA A 25 -9.59 10.74 18.71
CA ALA A 25 -9.23 12.14 18.47
C ALA A 25 -8.28 12.29 17.27
N ALA A 26 -7.29 11.40 17.13
CA ALA A 26 -6.36 11.42 16.00
C ALA A 26 -7.05 11.17 14.65
N LEU A 27 -8.08 10.32 14.61
CA LEU A 27 -8.86 10.05 13.40
C LEU A 27 -9.71 11.24 12.93
N ASP A 28 -9.96 12.22 13.80
CA ASP A 28 -10.67 13.47 13.49
C ASP A 28 -9.75 14.65 13.14
N THR A 29 -8.43 14.43 13.10
CA THR A 29 -7.47 15.43 12.63
C THR A 29 -7.24 15.37 11.12
N PRO A 30 -6.75 16.41 10.44
CA PRO A 30 -6.39 16.31 9.03
C PRO A 30 -5.27 15.26 8.80
N PRO A 31 -5.36 14.45 7.73
CA PRO A 31 -4.34 13.46 7.45
C PRO A 31 -3.06 14.12 6.91
N ALA A 32 -1.91 13.69 7.41
CA ALA A 32 -0.62 14.07 6.83
C ALA A 32 -0.52 13.59 5.37
N VAL A 33 0.08 14.41 4.52
CA VAL A 33 0.31 14.11 3.11
C VAL A 33 1.76 13.67 2.96
N SER A 34 1.97 12.59 2.21
CA SER A 34 3.30 12.05 1.97
C SER A 34 3.44 11.56 0.54
N LEU A 35 4.67 11.56 0.07
CA LEU A 35 5.08 10.97 -1.19
C LEU A 35 6.30 10.09 -0.99
N ARG A 36 6.56 9.22 -1.97
CA ARG A 36 7.79 8.44 -2.07
C ARG A 36 8.47 8.77 -3.38
N LEU A 37 9.70 9.25 -3.29
CA LEU A 37 10.54 9.58 -4.44
C LEU A 37 10.93 8.32 -5.22
N HIS A 38 11.15 8.47 -6.52
CA HIS A 38 11.71 7.41 -7.33
C HIS A 38 13.24 7.35 -7.08
N PRO A 39 13.80 6.22 -6.61
CA PRO A 39 15.19 6.18 -6.15
C PRO A 39 16.22 6.57 -7.23
N ARG A 40 15.97 6.18 -8.49
CA ARG A 40 16.85 6.54 -9.63
C ARG A 40 16.54 7.89 -10.30
N ARG A 41 15.27 8.26 -10.47
CA ARG A 41 14.92 9.52 -11.16
C ARG A 41 15.09 10.76 -10.28
N SER A 42 15.12 10.57 -8.97
CA SER A 42 15.34 11.63 -7.98
C SER A 42 16.76 11.64 -7.42
N SER A 43 17.68 10.79 -7.93
CA SER A 43 19.07 10.78 -7.48
C SER A 43 19.77 12.08 -7.92
N GLY A 44 20.01 12.98 -6.98
CA GLY A 44 20.75 14.23 -7.20
C GLY A 44 19.92 15.50 -7.29
N ARG A 45 18.60 15.43 -7.52
CA ARG A 45 17.70 16.59 -7.43
C ARG A 45 16.30 16.18 -7.00
N LEU A 46 15.81 16.82 -5.93
CA LEU A 46 14.44 16.64 -5.48
C LEU A 46 13.46 17.35 -6.44
N PRO A 47 12.30 16.75 -6.73
CA PRO A 47 11.18 17.47 -7.32
C PRO A 47 10.83 18.68 -6.45
N ARG A 48 10.39 19.79 -7.06
CA ARG A 48 10.03 21.03 -6.35
C ARG A 48 9.03 20.80 -5.21
N VAL A 49 8.08 19.88 -5.40
CA VAL A 49 7.10 19.50 -4.38
C VAL A 49 7.72 18.93 -3.10
N ALA A 50 8.93 18.38 -3.18
CA ALA A 50 9.65 17.75 -2.08
C ALA A 50 10.84 18.60 -1.57
N GLU A 51 11.06 19.79 -2.11
CA GLU A 51 12.10 20.71 -1.63
C GLU A 51 11.75 21.20 -0.21
N GLY A 52 12.67 21.06 0.75
CA GLY A 52 12.44 21.42 2.16
C GLY A 52 11.55 20.44 2.94
N ALA A 53 10.96 19.43 2.28
CA ALA A 53 10.10 18.45 2.91
C ALA A 53 10.86 17.54 3.88
N ALA A 54 10.29 17.33 5.08
CA ALA A 54 10.86 16.43 6.07
C ALA A 54 10.82 14.97 5.59
N GLN A 55 11.88 14.20 5.89
CA GLN A 55 11.95 12.79 5.54
C GLN A 55 10.99 11.95 6.41
N VAL A 56 10.36 10.93 5.80
CA VAL A 56 9.63 9.90 6.55
C VAL A 56 10.66 9.03 7.30
N PRO A 57 10.61 8.90 8.64
CA PRO A 57 11.69 8.27 9.42
C PRO A 57 12.05 6.84 9.03
N TRP A 58 11.09 6.09 8.48
CA TRP A 58 11.27 4.69 8.10
C TRP A 58 11.44 4.46 6.60
N CYS A 59 11.41 5.49 5.76
CA CYS A 59 11.60 5.39 4.30
C CYS A 59 12.52 6.50 3.80
N ALA A 60 13.69 6.14 3.28
CA ALA A 60 14.71 7.10 2.83
C ALA A 60 14.21 7.99 1.67
N GLU A 61 13.37 7.42 0.81
CA GLU A 61 12.72 8.10 -0.32
C GLU A 61 11.42 8.81 0.08
N GLY A 62 10.95 8.61 1.32
CA GLY A 62 9.69 9.16 1.82
C GLY A 62 9.82 10.63 2.22
N ARG A 63 8.83 11.45 1.87
CA ARG A 63 8.76 12.86 2.28
C ARG A 63 7.36 13.21 2.79
N TYR A 64 7.30 13.94 3.90
CA TYR A 64 6.08 14.59 4.39
C TYR A 64 5.93 15.96 3.75
N LEU A 65 4.72 16.28 3.29
CA LEU A 65 4.38 17.58 2.73
C LEU A 65 3.57 18.37 3.75
N ASP A 66 3.92 19.63 3.95
CA ASP A 66 3.19 20.54 4.84
C ASP A 66 1.78 20.83 4.30
N VAL A 67 1.63 20.86 2.97
CA VAL A 67 0.37 21.13 2.28
C VAL A 67 0.20 20.13 1.12
N ARG A 68 -1.05 19.74 0.82
CA ARG A 68 -1.38 18.95 -0.37
C ARG A 68 -1.39 19.85 -1.62
N PRO A 69 -0.42 19.74 -2.54
CA PRO A 69 -0.48 20.49 -3.79
C PRO A 69 -1.43 19.81 -4.80
N SER A 70 -1.68 20.50 -5.92
CA SER A 70 -2.29 19.89 -7.10
C SER A 70 -1.25 19.05 -7.85
N PHE A 71 -1.20 17.75 -7.55
CA PHE A 71 -0.25 16.82 -8.20
C PHE A 71 -0.50 16.67 -9.71
N THR A 72 -1.74 16.85 -10.17
CA THR A 72 -2.12 16.67 -11.59
C THR A 72 -1.45 17.69 -12.51
N LEU A 73 -1.04 18.84 -11.97
CA LEU A 73 -0.37 19.90 -12.73
C LEU A 73 1.15 19.82 -12.64
N ASP A 74 1.71 18.88 -11.86
CA ASP A 74 3.15 18.74 -11.69
C ASP A 74 3.77 17.84 -12.78
N PRO A 75 4.66 18.35 -13.63
CA PRO A 75 5.36 17.54 -14.62
C PRO A 75 6.17 16.40 -14.00
N ALA A 76 6.72 16.58 -12.80
CA ALA A 76 7.50 15.55 -12.11
C ALA A 76 6.62 14.36 -11.69
N PHE A 77 5.33 14.60 -11.39
CA PHE A 77 4.36 13.53 -11.15
C PHE A 77 4.17 12.67 -12.40
N HIS A 78 3.94 13.31 -13.56
CA HIS A 78 3.74 12.61 -14.85
C HIS A 78 5.00 11.93 -15.36
N ALA A 79 6.18 12.48 -15.04
CA ALA A 79 7.48 11.87 -15.31
C ALA A 79 7.82 10.72 -14.34
N GLY A 80 6.93 10.32 -13.43
CA GLY A 80 7.15 9.22 -12.49
C GLY A 80 8.31 9.48 -11.51
N ALA A 81 8.61 10.74 -11.21
CA ALA A 81 9.68 11.10 -10.27
C ALA A 81 9.29 10.79 -8.82
N TYR A 82 8.01 10.65 -8.51
CA TYR A 82 7.51 10.25 -7.20
C TYR A 82 6.12 9.61 -7.30
N TYR A 83 5.74 8.91 -6.24
CA TYR A 83 4.41 8.35 -6.04
C TYR A 83 3.79 8.98 -4.80
N VAL A 84 2.54 9.44 -4.88
CA VAL A 84 1.81 9.94 -3.70
C VAL A 84 1.37 8.75 -2.87
N GLN A 85 2.10 8.46 -1.79
CA GLN A 85 1.91 7.27 -0.96
C GLN A 85 1.91 7.68 0.50
N GLU A 86 0.93 7.18 1.25
CA GLU A 86 0.85 7.37 2.68
C GLU A 86 2.07 6.77 3.40
N ALA A 87 2.60 7.50 4.38
CA ALA A 87 3.85 7.19 5.05
C ALA A 87 3.83 5.81 5.73
N SER A 88 2.79 5.44 6.48
CA SER A 88 2.69 4.09 7.07
C SER A 88 2.73 2.99 6.00
N SER A 89 2.13 3.21 4.82
CA SER A 89 2.21 2.24 3.71
C SER A 89 3.62 2.08 3.11
N GLN A 90 4.52 3.05 3.31
CA GLN A 90 5.93 2.94 2.89
C GLN A 90 6.73 2.00 3.80
N PHE A 91 6.25 1.71 5.02
CA PHE A 91 6.93 0.85 5.99
C PHE A 91 7.13 -0.58 5.47
N VAL A 92 6.28 -1.04 4.54
CA VAL A 92 6.40 -2.37 3.93
C VAL A 92 7.77 -2.61 3.28
N GLY A 93 8.43 -1.56 2.79
CA GLY A 93 9.79 -1.67 2.26
C GLY A 93 10.83 -2.11 3.29
N ARG A 94 10.62 -1.76 4.57
CA ARG A 94 11.49 -2.20 5.67
C ARG A 94 11.25 -3.66 6.03
N LEU A 95 10.00 -4.10 5.97
CA LEU A 95 9.60 -5.48 6.25
C LEU A 95 10.04 -6.45 5.14
N ALA A 96 10.04 -5.97 3.90
CA ALA A 96 10.43 -6.77 2.74
C ALA A 96 11.92 -7.11 2.68
N GLY A 97 12.77 -6.46 3.48
CA GLY A 97 14.22 -6.70 3.54
C GLY A 97 14.93 -6.53 2.20
N ASP A 98 16.04 -7.25 1.99
CA ASP A 98 16.73 -7.26 0.69
C ASP A 98 15.89 -8.02 -0.34
N LEU A 99 15.59 -7.36 -1.46
CA LEU A 99 14.79 -7.87 -2.56
C LEU A 99 15.59 -8.00 -3.86
N ALA A 100 16.87 -7.65 -3.89
CA ALA A 100 17.65 -7.63 -5.13
C ALA A 100 17.56 -8.97 -5.87
N GLY A 101 17.14 -8.94 -7.14
CA GLY A 101 16.98 -10.12 -7.98
C GLY A 101 15.80 -11.05 -7.61
N CYS A 102 15.01 -10.72 -6.60
CA CYS A 102 13.89 -11.56 -6.16
C CYS A 102 12.71 -11.52 -7.14
N ARG A 103 11.94 -12.61 -7.17
CA ARG A 103 10.59 -12.68 -7.74
C ARG A 103 9.57 -12.35 -6.65
N VAL A 104 8.86 -11.25 -6.81
CA VAL A 104 7.86 -10.75 -5.86
C VAL A 104 6.47 -10.85 -6.47
N LEU A 105 5.52 -11.40 -5.73
CA LEU A 105 4.09 -11.34 -6.05
C LEU A 105 3.44 -10.27 -5.18
N ASP A 106 2.85 -9.24 -5.78
CA ASP A 106 1.95 -8.29 -5.13
C ASP A 106 0.51 -8.66 -5.52
N LEU A 107 -0.18 -9.37 -4.64
CA LEU A 107 -1.40 -10.12 -4.98
C LEU A 107 -2.66 -9.23 -5.06
N CYS A 108 -2.63 -8.08 -4.39
CA CYS A 108 -3.72 -7.09 -4.31
C CYS A 108 -3.14 -5.70 -4.58
N ALA A 109 -2.62 -5.52 -5.79
CA ALA A 109 -1.63 -4.50 -6.10
C ALA A 109 -2.19 -3.10 -6.32
N ALA A 110 -3.45 -2.93 -6.75
CA ALA A 110 -3.92 -1.60 -7.13
C ALA A 110 -4.07 -0.68 -5.91
N PRO A 111 -3.70 0.62 -6.02
CA PRO A 111 -3.34 1.33 -7.25
C PRO A 111 -1.86 1.24 -7.68
N GLY A 112 -1.01 0.47 -6.98
CA GLY A 112 0.39 0.22 -7.38
C GLY A 112 1.46 0.92 -6.53
N GLY A 113 1.08 1.55 -5.42
CA GLY A 113 2.05 2.22 -4.53
C GLY A 113 3.09 1.25 -3.95
N LYS A 114 2.65 0.07 -3.48
CA LYS A 114 3.55 -0.98 -2.97
C LYS A 114 4.25 -1.71 -4.12
N THR A 115 3.55 -2.01 -5.21
CA THR A 115 4.15 -2.57 -6.44
C THR A 115 5.36 -1.78 -6.92
N THR A 116 5.25 -0.45 -7.02
CA THR A 116 6.36 0.40 -7.46
C THR A 116 7.52 0.43 -6.46
N LEU A 117 7.24 0.20 -5.17
CA LEU A 117 8.28 0.01 -4.14
C LEU A 117 9.08 -1.24 -4.46
N TYR A 118 8.38 -2.37 -4.58
CA TYR A 118 8.99 -3.67 -4.86
C TYR A 118 9.74 -3.64 -6.18
N ALA A 119 9.17 -3.02 -7.22
CA ALA A 119 9.78 -2.90 -8.54
C ALA A 119 11.11 -2.15 -8.50
N SER A 120 11.22 -1.10 -7.68
CA SER A 120 12.48 -0.41 -7.47
C SER A 120 13.47 -1.21 -6.63
N ALA A 121 12.99 -1.95 -5.63
CA ALA A 121 13.82 -2.71 -4.70
C ALA A 121 14.42 -3.98 -5.33
N VAL A 122 13.65 -4.69 -6.17
CA VAL A 122 14.14 -5.93 -6.82
C VAL A 122 15.19 -5.66 -7.88
N GLY A 123 15.24 -4.44 -8.43
CA GLY A 123 16.21 -4.05 -9.46
C GLY A 123 15.93 -4.69 -10.83
N PRO A 124 16.82 -4.45 -11.82
CA PRO A 124 16.60 -4.85 -13.21
C PRO A 124 16.60 -6.37 -13.42
N ASP A 125 17.26 -7.12 -12.54
CA ASP A 125 17.36 -8.58 -12.63
C ASP A 125 16.23 -9.31 -11.86
N GLY A 126 15.40 -8.56 -11.14
CA GLY A 126 14.25 -9.09 -10.41
C GLY A 126 12.94 -8.96 -11.20
N LEU A 127 11.87 -9.51 -10.63
CA LEU A 127 10.54 -9.50 -11.24
C LEU A 127 9.48 -9.17 -10.20
N VAL A 128 8.53 -8.31 -10.56
CA VAL A 128 7.29 -8.13 -9.79
C VAL A 128 6.10 -8.57 -10.63
N VAL A 129 5.31 -9.50 -10.11
CA VAL A 129 3.97 -9.81 -10.64
C VAL A 129 2.96 -9.05 -9.79
N ALA A 130 2.25 -8.11 -10.38
CA ALA A 130 1.26 -7.27 -9.72
C ALA A 130 -0.14 -7.67 -10.18
N ASN A 131 -0.93 -8.26 -9.28
CA ASN A 131 -2.28 -8.72 -9.57
C ASN A 131 -3.33 -7.78 -8.98
N GLU A 132 -4.38 -7.51 -9.74
CA GLU A 132 -5.59 -6.84 -9.27
C GLU A 132 -6.82 -7.54 -9.85
N ILE A 133 -7.76 -7.95 -9.01
CA ILE A 133 -8.95 -8.68 -9.44
C ILE A 133 -9.99 -7.75 -10.11
N ASP A 134 -10.10 -6.49 -9.68
CA ASP A 134 -11.04 -5.52 -10.26
C ASP A 134 -10.49 -4.92 -11.57
N ARG A 135 -11.21 -5.20 -12.66
CA ARG A 135 -10.88 -4.74 -14.02
C ARG A 135 -10.78 -3.22 -14.20
N ARG A 136 -11.43 -2.43 -13.35
CA ARG A 136 -11.34 -0.96 -13.38
C ARG A 136 -10.08 -0.51 -12.66
N ARG A 137 -9.78 -1.12 -11.51
CA ARG A 137 -8.59 -0.79 -10.70
C ARG A 137 -7.28 -1.24 -11.35
N VAL A 138 -7.30 -2.33 -12.13
CA VAL A 138 -6.09 -2.80 -12.83
C VAL A 138 -5.58 -1.80 -13.88
N GLN A 139 -6.47 -1.00 -14.48
CA GLN A 139 -6.05 0.06 -15.42
C GLN A 139 -5.22 1.13 -14.70
N VAL A 140 -5.67 1.56 -13.52
CA VAL A 140 -4.94 2.52 -12.67
C VAL A 140 -3.58 1.96 -12.25
N LEU A 141 -3.55 0.68 -11.85
CA LEU A 141 -2.30 -0.02 -11.54
C LEU A 141 -1.34 -0.02 -12.73
N ALA A 142 -1.82 -0.41 -13.91
CA ALA A 142 -1.01 -0.47 -15.12
C ALA A 142 -0.45 0.90 -15.52
N ASP A 143 -1.24 1.96 -15.41
CA ASP A 143 -0.80 3.32 -15.71
C ASP A 143 0.27 3.82 -14.74
N ASN A 144 0.10 3.54 -13.44
CA ASN A 144 1.10 3.88 -12.44
C ASN A 144 2.41 3.11 -12.64
N VAL A 145 2.33 1.81 -12.97
CA VAL A 145 3.51 0.99 -13.30
C VAL A 145 4.23 1.50 -14.54
N ARG A 146 3.50 1.81 -15.62
CA ARG A 146 4.07 2.39 -16.85
C ARG A 146 4.79 3.70 -16.57
N ARG A 147 4.16 4.57 -15.77
CA ARG A 147 4.73 5.85 -15.39
C ARG A 147 6.00 5.71 -14.57
N TRP A 148 6.00 4.78 -13.62
CA TRP A 148 7.18 4.46 -12.80
C TRP A 148 8.33 3.90 -13.64
N GLY A 149 8.01 3.03 -14.60
CA GLY A 149 8.88 2.71 -15.74
C GLY A 149 10.16 1.98 -15.38
N THR A 150 10.10 0.99 -14.48
CA THR A 150 11.24 0.13 -14.11
C THR A 150 11.44 -1.05 -15.06
N GLY A 151 10.44 -1.40 -15.89
CA GLY A 151 10.53 -2.43 -16.92
C GLY A 151 10.46 -3.88 -16.42
N ASN A 152 10.41 -4.09 -15.11
CA ASN A 152 10.48 -5.39 -14.43
C ASN A 152 9.16 -5.78 -13.75
N VAL A 153 8.02 -5.26 -14.24
CA VAL A 153 6.70 -5.50 -13.64
C VAL A 153 5.75 -6.10 -14.67
N VAL A 154 5.12 -7.22 -14.32
CA VAL A 154 4.03 -7.83 -15.07
C VAL A 154 2.73 -7.53 -14.34
N VAL A 155 1.77 -6.92 -15.03
CA VAL A 155 0.44 -6.63 -14.46
C VAL A 155 -0.54 -7.71 -14.91
N THR A 156 -1.26 -8.29 -13.96
CA THR A 156 -2.27 -9.34 -14.18
C THR A 156 -3.63 -8.90 -13.64
N CYS A 157 -4.69 -9.42 -14.25
CA CYS A 157 -6.07 -9.21 -13.81
C CYS A 157 -6.75 -10.57 -13.65
N ALA A 158 -6.54 -11.22 -12.51
CA ALA A 158 -7.05 -12.56 -12.26
C ALA A 158 -7.46 -12.76 -10.80
N GLU A 159 -8.19 -13.84 -10.55
CA GLU A 159 -8.42 -14.32 -9.19
C GLU A 159 -7.09 -14.74 -8.55
N PRO A 160 -6.91 -14.54 -7.23
CA PRO A 160 -5.69 -14.90 -6.52
C PRO A 160 -5.24 -16.33 -6.81
N ARG A 161 -6.17 -17.29 -6.79
CA ARG A 161 -5.90 -18.70 -7.07
C ARG A 161 -5.19 -18.93 -8.41
N THR A 162 -5.61 -18.25 -9.47
CA THR A 162 -5.03 -18.41 -10.82
C THR A 162 -3.58 -17.93 -10.88
N VAL A 163 -3.25 -16.83 -10.19
CA VAL A 163 -1.87 -16.32 -10.16
C VAL A 163 -1.01 -17.17 -9.22
N CYS A 164 -1.61 -17.66 -8.13
CA CYS A 164 -0.96 -18.51 -7.14
C CYS A 164 -0.75 -19.97 -7.57
N ASP A 165 -1.30 -20.39 -8.72
CA ASP A 165 -0.98 -21.68 -9.34
C ASP A 165 0.49 -21.78 -9.81
N LEU A 166 1.22 -20.66 -9.81
CA LEU A 166 2.70 -20.64 -9.83
C LEU A 166 3.26 -21.10 -8.47
N GLU A 167 3.01 -22.36 -8.15
CA GLU A 167 3.32 -22.95 -6.85
C GLU A 167 4.81 -22.87 -6.51
N ALA A 168 5.11 -22.49 -5.27
CA ALA A 168 6.45 -22.41 -4.71
C ALA A 168 7.47 -21.62 -5.57
N TRP A 169 7.02 -20.63 -6.34
CA TRP A 169 7.87 -19.93 -7.31
C TRP A 169 8.41 -18.59 -6.80
N PHE A 170 7.61 -17.87 -6.00
CA PHE A 170 7.96 -16.52 -5.55
C PHE A 170 8.86 -16.53 -4.32
N ASP A 171 9.86 -15.66 -4.32
CA ASP A 171 10.75 -15.45 -3.17
C ASP A 171 10.05 -14.64 -2.08
N VAL A 172 9.16 -13.73 -2.48
CA VAL A 172 8.30 -12.93 -1.61
C VAL A 172 6.89 -12.87 -2.17
N VAL A 173 5.89 -13.09 -1.31
CA VAL A 173 4.49 -12.85 -1.63
C VAL A 173 3.98 -11.76 -0.69
N ALA A 174 3.41 -10.70 -1.25
CA ALA A 174 2.83 -9.57 -0.53
C ALA A 174 1.32 -9.52 -0.75
N VAL A 175 0.60 -9.45 0.36
CA VAL A 175 -0.86 -9.38 0.43
C VAL A 175 -1.23 -8.11 1.18
N ASP A 176 -1.42 -7.02 0.43
CA ASP A 176 -2.06 -5.81 0.93
C ASP A 176 -3.58 -5.98 0.87
N ALA A 177 -4.12 -6.58 1.91
CA ALA A 177 -5.40 -7.24 1.82
C ALA A 177 -6.57 -6.25 1.80
N PRO A 178 -7.64 -6.51 1.02
CA PRO A 178 -8.86 -5.71 1.09
C PRO A 178 -9.42 -5.79 2.51
N CYS A 179 -9.61 -4.65 3.16
CA CYS A 179 -10.01 -4.56 4.56
C CYS A 179 -11.15 -3.56 4.78
N SER A 180 -11.63 -3.47 6.01
CA SER A 180 -12.68 -2.54 6.45
C SER A 180 -12.26 -1.06 6.37
N GLY A 181 -10.97 -0.77 6.16
CA GLY A 181 -10.48 0.56 5.83
C GLY A 181 -10.57 1.59 6.95
N GLU A 182 -10.50 1.18 8.23
CA GLU A 182 -10.65 2.10 9.37
C GLU A 182 -9.58 3.20 9.40
N GLY A 183 -8.37 2.91 8.92
CA GLY A 183 -7.31 3.91 8.74
C GLY A 183 -7.63 4.97 7.67
N MET A 184 -8.65 4.75 6.85
CA MET A 184 -9.14 5.71 5.86
C MET A 184 -10.19 6.67 6.41
N PHE A 185 -10.70 6.47 7.64
CA PHE A 185 -11.71 7.38 8.24
C PHE A 185 -11.26 8.84 8.29
N ARG A 186 -9.97 9.09 8.35
CA ARG A 186 -9.39 10.43 8.36
C ARG A 186 -9.32 11.09 6.98
N LYS A 187 -9.47 10.31 5.91
CA LYS A 187 -9.26 10.72 4.52
C LYS A 187 -10.52 10.67 3.67
N ASP A 188 -11.45 9.79 4.04
CA ASP A 188 -12.63 9.49 3.26
C ASP A 188 -13.83 9.32 4.18
N ASP A 189 -14.79 10.25 4.09
CA ASP A 189 -16.04 10.19 4.85
C ASP A 189 -16.89 9.00 4.42
N ALA A 190 -16.79 8.53 3.16
CA ALA A 190 -17.50 7.34 2.69
C ALA A 190 -17.02 6.08 3.44
N ALA A 191 -15.73 6.01 3.78
CA ALA A 191 -15.21 4.90 4.57
C ALA A 191 -15.86 4.83 5.96
N ARG A 192 -16.19 5.97 6.58
CA ARG A 192 -16.94 5.99 7.85
C ARG A 192 -18.37 5.48 7.68
N ALA A 193 -19.02 5.86 6.57
CA ALA A 193 -20.42 5.49 6.30
C ALA A 193 -20.58 4.01 5.91
N GLU A 194 -19.62 3.43 5.21
CA GLU A 194 -19.64 2.04 4.74
C GLU A 194 -19.16 1.04 5.80
N TRP A 195 -18.57 1.53 6.89
CA TRP A 195 -18.03 0.67 7.93
C TRP A 195 -19.13 0.04 8.79
N SER A 196 -18.96 -1.25 9.09
CA SER A 196 -19.78 -1.99 10.05
C SER A 196 -19.03 -3.22 10.54
N GLU A 197 -19.39 -3.75 11.72
CA GLU A 197 -18.82 -5.01 12.21
C GLU A 197 -19.06 -6.19 11.25
N GLY A 198 -20.20 -6.19 10.54
CA GLY A 198 -20.49 -7.17 9.51
C GLY A 198 -19.48 -7.11 8.37
N ASN A 199 -19.15 -5.90 7.90
CA ASN A 199 -18.12 -5.71 6.87
C ASN A 199 -16.72 -6.13 7.37
N VAL A 200 -16.38 -5.85 8.63
CA VAL A 200 -15.12 -6.31 9.25
C VAL A 200 -15.00 -7.84 9.17
N ARG A 201 -16.06 -8.57 9.55
CA ARG A 201 -16.08 -10.06 9.49
C ARG A 201 -16.00 -10.58 8.06
N LEU A 202 -16.71 -9.94 7.12
CA LEU A 202 -16.66 -10.29 5.70
C LEU A 202 -15.25 -10.11 5.13
N CYS A 203 -14.59 -9.00 5.45
CA CYS A 203 -13.21 -8.74 5.07
C CYS A 203 -12.27 -9.79 5.67
N ALA A 204 -12.39 -10.10 6.96
CA ALA A 204 -11.55 -11.11 7.60
C ALA A 204 -11.65 -12.50 6.92
N ALA A 205 -12.86 -12.95 6.58
CA ALA A 205 -13.05 -14.21 5.86
C ALA A 205 -12.37 -14.20 4.49
N ARG A 206 -12.55 -13.13 3.71
CA ARG A 206 -11.90 -12.97 2.40
C ARG A 206 -10.37 -12.91 2.52
N GLN A 207 -9.85 -12.27 3.55
CA GLN A 207 -8.41 -12.18 3.78
C GLN A 207 -7.79 -13.55 4.08
N ASP A 208 -8.49 -14.41 4.85
CA ASP A 208 -8.07 -15.79 5.10
C ASP A 208 -7.99 -16.60 3.80
N GLU A 209 -9.00 -16.49 2.93
CA GLU A 209 -9.01 -17.14 1.61
C GLU A 209 -7.82 -16.70 0.75
N ILE A 210 -7.57 -15.39 0.67
CA ILE A 210 -6.44 -14.84 -0.10
C ILE A 210 -5.10 -15.32 0.46
N LEU A 211 -4.96 -15.36 1.79
CA LEU A 211 -3.73 -15.81 2.45
C LEU A 211 -3.43 -17.28 2.20
N ARG A 212 -4.46 -18.14 2.14
CA ARG A 212 -4.29 -19.56 1.79
C ARG A 212 -3.73 -19.73 0.39
N GLU A 213 -4.23 -18.98 -0.59
CA GLU A 213 -3.69 -19.01 -1.96
C GLU A 213 -2.28 -18.41 -2.03
N ALA A 214 -2.05 -17.27 -1.36
CA ALA A 214 -0.74 -16.62 -1.29
C ALA A 214 0.35 -17.56 -0.75
N TRP A 215 0.00 -18.39 0.25
CA TRP A 215 0.91 -19.36 0.84
C TRP A 215 1.39 -20.43 -0.17
N ARG A 216 0.52 -20.88 -1.08
CA ARG A 216 0.87 -21.89 -2.11
C ARG A 216 1.91 -21.37 -3.11
N ALA A 217 1.84 -20.08 -3.44
CA ALA A 217 2.75 -19.45 -4.38
C ALA A 217 4.15 -19.19 -3.81
N LEU A 218 4.28 -19.22 -2.47
CA LEU A 218 5.52 -18.91 -1.77
C LEU A 218 6.48 -20.10 -1.79
N ARG A 219 7.72 -19.88 -2.22
CA ARG A 219 8.75 -20.92 -2.17
C ARG A 219 9.15 -21.28 -0.73
N PRO A 220 9.69 -22.49 -0.48
CA PRO A 220 10.32 -22.81 0.79
C PRO A 220 11.40 -21.79 1.18
N GLY A 221 11.33 -21.25 2.41
CA GLY A 221 12.23 -20.21 2.88
C GLY A 221 11.94 -18.80 2.34
N GLY A 222 10.86 -18.63 1.57
CA GLY A 222 10.37 -17.32 1.14
C GLY A 222 9.73 -16.51 2.28
N ARG A 223 9.38 -15.25 1.98
CA ARG A 223 8.69 -14.36 2.94
C ARG A 223 7.27 -14.04 2.47
N LEU A 224 6.29 -14.23 3.37
CA LEU A 224 4.94 -13.72 3.20
C LEU A 224 4.81 -12.40 3.96
N LEU A 225 4.38 -11.34 3.27
CA LEU A 225 4.03 -10.06 3.86
C LEU A 225 2.51 -9.90 3.83
N TYR A 226 1.88 -9.73 4.99
CA TYR A 226 0.46 -9.40 5.10
C TYR A 226 0.31 -8.02 5.72
N SER A 227 -0.46 -7.15 5.07
CA SER A 227 -0.76 -5.81 5.57
C SER A 227 -2.21 -5.44 5.34
N THR A 228 -2.73 -4.60 6.22
CA THR A 228 -4.06 -3.97 6.10
C THR A 228 -3.94 -2.50 6.50
N CYS A 229 -4.97 -1.70 6.19
CA CYS A 229 -5.11 -0.33 6.68
C CYS A 229 -6.30 -0.21 7.65
N THR A 230 -6.48 -1.21 8.52
CA THR A 230 -7.52 -1.25 9.55
C THR A 230 -6.91 -1.54 10.93
N PHE A 231 -7.64 -1.21 12.00
CA PHE A 231 -7.27 -1.55 13.38
C PHE A 231 -7.88 -2.88 13.81
#